data_AF-A0A013SEF6-F1
#
_entry.id   AF-A0A013SEF6-F1
#
_cell.length_a   1.000
_cell.length_b   1.000
_cell.length_c   1.000
_cell.angle_alpha   90.00
_cell.angle_beta   90.00
_cell.angle_gamma   90.00
#
_symmetry.space_group_name_H-M   'P 1'
#
loop_
_entity.id
_entity.type
_entity.pdbx_description
1 polymer ?
#
loop_
_entity_poly.entity_id
_entity_poly.type
_entity_poly.pdbx_seq_one_letter_code
_entity_poly.pdbx_strand_id
1 'polypeptide(L)'
;MKKLQFIASCPQHGVLDHPPNECHITQEYVAALLFKQLGHYGFDAQHIVHEHEKVEVSIDNHLLPLSITCQKTDHEGHLMCEISANPDEEQDWFEKIETQSIIRQLAQAVENSLKADHSFSQFVWKS
;
A
#
# COMPACT_ATOMS: atom_id res chain seq x y z
N MET A 1 -10.70 -7.11 -5.03
CA MET A 1 -9.73 -6.47 -4.13
C MET A 1 -8.59 -7.45 -3.90
N LYS A 2 -7.33 -6.99 -3.87
CA LYS A 2 -6.17 -7.83 -3.53
C LYS A 2 -5.53 -7.31 -2.26
N LYS A 3 -5.22 -8.21 -1.31
CA LYS A 3 -4.67 -7.82 -0.01
C LYS A 3 -3.27 -8.41 0.17
N LEU A 4 -2.27 -7.56 0.39
CA LEU A 4 -0.92 -7.95 0.73
C LEU A 4 -0.71 -7.74 2.22
N GLN A 5 -0.48 -8.84 2.95
CA GLN A 5 -0.02 -8.79 4.33
C GLN A 5 1.50 -8.89 4.35
N PHE A 6 2.13 -8.14 5.24
CA PHE A 6 3.55 -8.24 5.53
C PHE A 6 3.82 -7.81 6.97
N ILE A 7 5.02 -8.08 7.45
CA ILE A 7 5.45 -7.73 8.80
C ILE A 7 6.46 -6.62 8.69
N ALA A 8 6.23 -5.52 9.39
CA ALA A 8 7.27 -4.55 9.64
C ALA A 8 8.02 -4.95 10.90
N SER A 9 9.29 -5.31 10.73
CA SER A 9 10.23 -5.30 11.83
C SER A 9 10.36 -3.83 12.24
N CYS A 10 9.70 -3.46 13.33
CA CYS A 10 9.91 -2.18 13.98
C CYS A 10 11.09 -2.40 14.95
N PRO A 11 12.37 -2.22 14.55
CA PRO A 11 13.35 -1.89 15.58
C PRO A 11 12.79 -0.62 16.21
N GLN A 12 12.61 -0.61 17.54
CA GLN A 12 12.20 0.56 18.30
C GLN A 12 12.75 1.81 17.61
N HIS A 13 11.88 2.58 16.98
CA HIS A 13 12.28 3.84 16.35
C HIS A 13 12.40 4.82 17.51
N GLY A 14 13.35 4.55 18.40
CA GLY A 14 13.76 5.38 19.51
C GLY A 14 14.44 6.62 18.96
N VAL A 15 13.65 7.47 18.32
CA VAL A 15 13.92 8.89 18.31
C VAL A 15 13.47 9.37 19.68
N LEU A 16 14.48 9.66 20.50
CA LEU A 16 14.40 10.38 21.77
C LEU A 16 13.20 11.35 21.75
N ASP A 17 12.30 11.20 22.74
CA ASP A 17 11.15 12.06 23.11
C ASP A 17 9.71 11.66 22.77
N HIS A 18 9.39 10.49 22.19
CA HIS A 18 7.98 10.09 22.00
C HIS A 18 7.57 8.81 22.76
N PRO A 19 6.36 8.79 23.38
CA PRO A 19 5.88 7.67 24.21
C PRO A 19 5.68 6.38 23.39
N PRO A 20 5.67 5.20 24.04
CA PRO A 20 5.93 3.86 23.46
C PRO A 20 4.86 3.28 22.49
N ASN A 21 4.07 4.11 21.82
CA ASN A 21 3.09 3.71 20.79
C ASN A 21 3.69 3.74 19.37
N GLU A 22 4.97 3.40 19.22
CA GLU A 22 5.78 3.49 17.98
C GLU A 22 5.43 2.42 16.93
N CYS A 23 4.21 2.47 16.40
CA CYS A 23 3.85 1.74 15.18
C CYS A 23 3.04 2.59 14.20
N HIS A 24 2.53 3.75 14.63
CA HIS A 24 2.02 4.79 13.73
C HIS A 24 3.10 5.28 12.75
N ILE A 25 4.37 5.29 13.18
CA ILE A 25 5.51 5.66 12.32
C ILE A 25 5.64 4.71 11.12
N THR A 26 5.13 3.47 11.22
CA THR A 26 5.29 2.44 10.19
C THR A 26 4.31 2.59 9.01
N GLN A 27 3.08 3.05 9.25
CA GLN A 27 2.08 3.24 8.19
C GLN A 27 2.49 4.39 7.29
N GLU A 28 2.84 5.52 7.89
CA GLU A 28 3.28 6.74 7.23
C GLU A 28 4.55 6.49 6.43
N TYR A 29 5.46 5.68 6.99
CA TYR A 29 6.65 5.24 6.28
C TYR A 29 6.30 4.38 5.05
N VAL A 30 5.38 3.43 5.19
CA VAL A 30 4.88 2.62 4.05
C VAL A 30 4.24 3.50 2.99
N ALA A 31 3.36 4.44 3.36
CA ALA A 31 2.72 5.35 2.41
C ALA A 31 3.74 6.21 1.67
N ALA A 32 4.70 6.81 2.39
CA ALA A 32 5.76 7.62 1.80
C ALA A 32 6.67 6.80 0.87
N LEU A 33 7.00 5.56 1.26
CA LEU A 33 7.79 4.64 0.44
C LEU A 33 7.05 4.30 -0.85
N LEU A 34 5.77 3.93 -0.77
CA LEU A 34 4.94 3.63 -1.94
C LEU A 34 4.78 4.85 -2.84
N PHE A 35 4.47 6.01 -2.26
CA PHE A 35 4.35 7.27 -3.01
C PHE A 35 5.61 7.56 -3.84
N LYS A 36 6.79 7.30 -3.28
CA LYS A 36 8.06 7.50 -3.98
C LYS A 36 8.39 6.40 -5.01
N GLN A 37 8.19 5.13 -4.66
CA GLN A 37 8.68 4.00 -5.45
C GLN A 37 7.76 3.64 -6.61
N LEU A 38 6.45 3.86 -6.48
CA LEU A 38 5.48 3.50 -7.51
C LEU A 38 5.73 4.22 -8.84
N GLY A 39 6.25 5.45 -8.81
CA GLY A 39 6.65 6.18 -10.01
C GLY A 39 7.72 5.45 -10.84
N HIS A 40 8.61 4.67 -10.21
CA HIS A 40 9.60 3.85 -10.92
C HIS A 40 8.96 2.69 -11.70
N TYR A 41 7.75 2.30 -11.34
CA TYR A 41 6.98 1.25 -11.99
C TYR A 41 5.93 1.81 -12.98
N GLY A 42 5.92 3.13 -13.20
CA GLY A 42 4.96 3.79 -14.09
C GLY A 42 3.59 4.09 -13.46
N PHE A 43 3.50 4.08 -12.13
CA PHE A 43 2.30 4.47 -11.39
C PHE A 43 2.51 5.82 -10.71
N ASP A 44 1.75 6.83 -11.14
CA ASP A 44 1.85 8.17 -10.58
C ASP A 44 1.00 8.29 -9.31
N ALA A 45 1.65 8.22 -8.15
CA ALA A 45 1.01 8.47 -6.87
C ALA A 45 0.73 9.98 -6.71
N GLN A 46 -0.52 10.36 -6.45
CA GLN A 46 -0.92 11.78 -6.40
C GLN A 46 -1.01 12.35 -4.99
N HIS A 47 -1.65 11.64 -4.07
CA HIS A 47 -1.88 12.12 -2.72
C HIS A 47 -1.93 10.98 -1.71
N ILE A 48 -1.60 11.32 -0.46
CA ILE A 48 -1.72 10.44 0.70
C ILE A 48 -2.87 10.97 1.56
N VAL A 49 -3.84 10.12 1.88
CA VAL A 49 -4.92 10.44 2.82
C VAL A 49 -4.68 9.69 4.12
N HIS A 50 -4.85 10.39 5.24
CA HIS A 50 -4.74 9.82 6.58
C HIS A 50 -6.12 9.69 7.20
N GLU A 51 -6.53 8.46 7.53
CA GLU A 51 -7.79 8.20 8.22
C GLU A 51 -7.57 7.23 9.39
N HIS A 52 -7.60 7.78 10.61
CA HIS A 52 -7.42 7.04 11.87
C HIS A 52 -6.18 6.13 11.88
N GLU A 53 -6.36 4.83 11.67
CA GLU A 53 -5.34 3.78 11.69
C GLU A 53 -5.00 3.28 10.27
N LYS A 54 -5.30 4.09 9.25
CA LYS A 54 -5.11 3.76 7.84
C LYS A 54 -4.49 4.93 7.10
N VAL A 55 -3.65 4.58 6.14
CA VAL A 55 -3.10 5.49 5.15
C VAL A 55 -3.49 5.00 3.76
N GLU A 56 -3.93 5.92 2.91
CA GLU A 56 -4.30 5.61 1.54
C GLU A 56 -3.40 6.36 0.57
N VAL A 57 -2.83 5.63 -0.39
CA VAL A 57 -2.07 6.19 -1.51
C VAL A 57 -2.92 6.11 -2.77
N SER A 58 -3.33 7.27 -3.27
CA SER A 58 -4.11 7.38 -4.51
C SER A 58 -3.19 7.42 -5.72
N ILE A 59 -3.57 6.68 -6.76
CA ILE A 59 -2.79 6.55 -7.99
C ILE A 59 -3.61 7.11 -9.14
N ASP A 60 -3.00 8.01 -9.91
CA ASP A 60 -3.58 8.46 -11.16
C ASP A 60 -3.52 7.33 -12.17
N ASN A 61 -4.68 6.93 -12.67
CA ASN A 61 -4.76 5.99 -13.76
C ASN A 61 -5.95 6.37 -14.64
N HIS A 62 -5.65 6.71 -15.89
CA HIS A 62 -6.62 7.25 -16.84
C HIS A 62 -7.81 6.32 -17.10
N LEU A 63 -7.69 5.01 -16.82
CA LEU A 63 -8.74 4.03 -17.03
C LEU A 63 -9.68 3.87 -15.84
N LEU A 64 -9.17 4.02 -14.61
CA LEU A 64 -9.97 3.97 -13.37
C LEU A 64 -9.16 4.44 -12.15
N PRO A 65 -9.81 5.05 -11.14
CA PRO A 65 -9.14 5.45 -9.91
C PRO A 65 -8.70 4.22 -9.08
N LEU A 66 -7.40 4.14 -8.82
CA LEU A 66 -6.77 3.10 -8.02
C LEU A 66 -6.29 3.69 -6.69
N SER A 67 -6.43 2.92 -5.62
CA SER A 67 -5.84 3.28 -4.33
C SER A 67 -5.24 2.09 -3.61
N ILE A 68 -4.24 2.38 -2.77
CA ILE A 68 -3.62 1.42 -1.87
C ILE A 68 -3.89 1.88 -0.44
N THR A 69 -4.71 1.15 0.28
CA THR A 69 -5.00 1.43 1.69
C THR A 69 -4.16 0.49 2.56
N CYS A 70 -3.24 1.03 3.35
CA CYS A 70 -2.43 0.28 4.30
C CYS A 70 -2.89 0.54 5.73
N GLN A 71 -3.09 -0.54 6.48
CA GLN A 71 -3.55 -0.49 7.87
C GLN A 71 -2.82 -1.55 8.71
N LYS A 72 -2.72 -1.29 10.02
CA LYS A 72 -2.14 -2.23 10.98
C LYS A 72 -3.19 -3.30 11.30
N THR A 73 -2.79 -4.57 11.36
CA THR A 73 -3.73 -5.66 11.67
C THR A 73 -3.66 -6.11 13.12
N ASP A 74 -2.53 -5.91 13.80
CA ASP A 74 -2.34 -6.31 15.19
C ASP A 74 -1.13 -5.60 15.81
N HIS A 75 -0.96 -5.78 17.13
CA HIS A 75 0.13 -5.20 17.89
C HIS A 75 1.53 -5.80 17.60
N GLU A 76 1.62 -6.91 16.85
CA GLU A 76 2.88 -7.59 16.54
C GLU A 76 3.62 -6.98 15.34
N GLY A 77 3.07 -5.91 14.75
CA GLY A 77 3.68 -5.19 13.62
C GLY A 77 3.27 -5.75 12.27
N HIS A 78 2.21 -6.55 12.21
CA HIS A 78 1.61 -6.97 10.95
C HIS A 78 0.85 -5.80 10.31
N LEU A 79 1.11 -5.59 9.03
CA LEU A 79 0.47 -4.58 8.18
C LEU A 79 -0.22 -5.27 7.01
N MET A 80 -1.33 -4.68 6.60
CA MET A 80 -2.11 -5.10 5.46
C MET A 80 -2.29 -3.92 4.52
N CYS A 81 -1.79 -4.04 3.30
CA CYS A 81 -2.11 -3.12 2.22
C CYS A 81 -3.15 -3.76 1.29
N GLU A 82 -4.24 -3.06 1.06
CA GLU A 82 -5.31 -3.46 0.15
C GLU A 82 -5.26 -2.59 -1.10
N ILE A 83 -5.29 -3.24 -2.27
CA ILE A 83 -5.43 -2.56 -3.55
C ILE A 83 -6.91 -2.56 -3.91
N SER A 84 -7.44 -1.34 -4.02
CA SER A 84 -8.81 -1.05 -4.37
C SER A 84 -8.85 -0.36 -5.73
N ALA A 85 -9.78 -0.84 -6.54
CA ALA A 85 -10.21 -0.24 -7.77
C ALA A 85 -11.66 0.14 -7.53
N ASN A 86 -12.02 1.41 -7.74
CA ASN A 86 -13.41 1.85 -7.76
C ASN A 86 -13.83 1.98 -9.22
N PRO A 87 -14.16 0.86 -9.91
CA PRO A 87 -14.74 0.95 -11.24
C PRO A 87 -16.13 1.57 -11.10
N ASP A 88 -16.47 2.51 -11.98
CA ASP A 88 -17.87 2.87 -12.19
C ASP A 88 -18.64 1.62 -12.64
N GLU A 89 -19.89 1.46 -12.19
CA GLU A 89 -20.73 0.29 -12.51
C GLU A 89 -20.93 0.09 -14.03
N GLU A 90 -20.66 1.11 -14.85
CA GLU A 90 -20.82 1.11 -16.30
C GLU A 90 -19.57 0.73 -17.12
N GLN A 91 -18.49 0.21 -16.52
CA GLN A 91 -17.28 -0.14 -17.29
C GLN A 91 -17.47 -1.33 -18.24
N ASP A 92 -16.97 -1.18 -19.46
CA ASP A 92 -17.07 -2.16 -20.55
C ASP A 92 -16.27 -3.43 -20.21
N TRP A 93 -16.65 -4.59 -20.76
CA TRP A 93 -16.04 -5.88 -20.43
C TRP A 93 -14.54 -5.94 -20.78
N PHE A 94 -14.10 -5.15 -21.77
CA PHE A 94 -12.71 -5.02 -22.16
C PHE A 94 -11.90 -4.22 -21.12
N GLU A 95 -12.48 -3.14 -20.62
CA GLU A 95 -11.90 -2.32 -19.54
C GLU A 95 -11.72 -3.15 -18.27
N LYS A 96 -12.62 -4.11 -17.99
CA LYS A 96 -12.47 -5.06 -16.88
C LYS A 96 -11.23 -5.96 -17.00
N ILE A 97 -10.82 -6.36 -18.21
CA ILE A 97 -9.63 -7.20 -18.41
C ILE A 97 -8.35 -6.37 -18.23
N GLU A 98 -8.30 -5.19 -18.83
CA GLU A 98 -7.18 -4.26 -18.65
C GLU A 98 -7.03 -3.88 -17.17
N THR A 99 -8.14 -3.64 -16.48
CA THR A 99 -8.19 -3.43 -15.03
C THR A 99 -7.54 -4.57 -14.25
N GLN A 100 -7.83 -5.82 -14.57
CA GLN A 100 -7.21 -6.98 -13.90
C GLN A 100 -5.71 -7.08 -14.16
N SER A 101 -5.25 -6.67 -15.34
CA SER A 101 -3.82 -6.60 -15.67
C SER A 101 -3.12 -5.50 -14.87
N ILE A 102 -3.71 -4.30 -14.83
CA ILE A 102 -3.16 -3.14 -14.11
C ILE A 102 -3.12 -3.42 -12.60
N ILE A 103 -4.18 -4.00 -12.02
CA ILE A 103 -4.18 -4.39 -10.60
C ILE A 103 -3.06 -5.40 -10.30
N ARG A 104 -2.75 -6.31 -11.22
CA ARG A 104 -1.63 -7.26 -11.04
C ARG A 104 -0.28 -6.56 -11.11
N GLN A 105 -0.10 -5.63 -12.05
CA GLN A 105 1.14 -4.85 -12.15
C GLN A 105 1.33 -3.97 -10.92
N LEU A 106 0.27 -3.33 -10.44
CA LEU A 106 0.30 -2.53 -9.23
C LEU A 106 0.62 -3.39 -7.99
N ALA A 107 -0.01 -4.55 -7.87
CA ALA A 107 0.30 -5.52 -6.82
C ALA A 107 1.79 -5.87 -6.79
N GLN A 108 2.36 -6.16 -7.96
CA GLN A 108 3.79 -6.46 -8.08
C GLN A 108 4.67 -5.26 -7.73
N ALA A 109 4.29 -4.05 -8.16
CA ALA A 109 5.01 -2.82 -7.86
C ALA A 109 5.02 -2.53 -6.34
N VAL A 110 3.88 -2.68 -5.67
CA VAL A 110 3.75 -2.54 -4.21
C VAL A 110 4.65 -3.55 -3.51
N GLU A 111 4.54 -4.83 -3.85
CA GLU A 111 5.34 -5.88 -3.21
C GLU A 111 6.84 -5.67 -3.42
N ASN A 112 7.27 -5.32 -4.64
CA ASN A 112 8.69 -5.06 -4.93
C ASN A 112 9.21 -3.81 -4.22
N SER A 113 8.40 -2.75 -4.14
CA SER A 113 8.74 -1.51 -3.43
C SER A 113 8.98 -1.79 -1.94
N LEU A 114 8.12 -2.61 -1.33
CA LEU A 114 8.26 -2.99 0.08
C LEU A 114 9.42 -3.97 0.28
N LYS A 115 9.62 -4.94 -0.62
CA LYS A 115 10.75 -5.89 -0.55
C LYS A 115 12.13 -5.24 -0.70
N ALA A 116 12.19 -4.08 -1.35
CA ALA A 116 13.44 -3.33 -1.46
C ALA A 116 13.93 -2.77 -0.11
N ASP A 117 13.05 -2.71 0.88
CA ASP A 117 13.39 -2.29 2.25
C ASP A 117 13.53 -3.51 3.18
N HIS A 118 14.67 -3.59 3.84
CA HIS A 118 15.00 -4.67 4.76
C HIS A 118 14.22 -4.63 6.08
N SER A 119 13.53 -3.53 6.39
CA SER A 119 12.65 -3.44 7.57
C SER A 119 11.36 -4.25 7.41
N PHE A 120 11.04 -4.75 6.21
CA PHE A 120 9.83 -5.51 5.94
C PHE A 120 10.14 -6.97 5.61
N SER A 121 9.26 -7.87 6.05
CA SER A 121 9.43 -9.31 5.85
C SER A 121 8.08 -10.03 5.78
N GLN A 122 8.13 -11.33 5.47
CA GLN A 122 6.97 -12.23 5.51
C GLN A 122 5.77 -11.75 4.69
N PHE A 123 6.03 -11.43 3.41
CA PHE A 123 5.00 -11.03 2.45
C PHE A 123 4.09 -12.19 2.08
N VAL A 124 2.77 -12.01 2.25
CA VAL A 124 1.72 -12.99 1.96
C VAL A 124 0.53 -12.30 1.29
N TRP A 125 0.19 -12.74 0.08
CA TRP A 125 -1.06 -12.35 -0.57
C TRP A 125 -2.24 -13.12 0.03
N LYS A 126 -3.26 -12.39 0.51
CA LYS A 126 -4.53 -12.97 0.95
C LYS A 126 -5.61 -12.80 -0.12
N SER A 127 -6.40 -13.86 -0.29
CA SER A 127 -7.58 -13.89 -1.17
C SER A 127 -8.78 -13.23 -0.52
#